data_AF-A0A8T4DX76-F1
#
_entry.id   AF-A0A8T4DX76-F1
#
_cell.length_a   1.000
_cell.length_b   1.000
_cell.length_c   1.000
_cell.angle_alpha   90.00
_cell.angle_beta   90.00
_cell.angle_gamma   90.00
#
_symmetry.space_group_name_H-M   'P 1'
#
loop_
_entity.id
_entity.type
_entity.pdbx_description
1 polymer ?
#
loop_
_entity_poly.entity_id
_entity_poly.type
_entity_poly.pdbx_seq_one_letter_code
_entity_poly.pdbx_strand_id
1 'polypeptide(L)'
;MVLRWISSVRIVGQCGLVFLFSKKKEVSDTIKPTEVADSSMACKFVLDSAGKKIGESVSVAADVLIIKSGSLFLGVPLKHVQADEKTLVVKGIFDFTKAYELGEKWRKDSYRELNQHERPEEKSKRF
;
A
#
# COMPACT_ATOMS: atom_id res chain seq x y z
N MET A 1 4.64 67.82 -20.59
CA MET A 1 4.61 67.16 -21.92
C MET A 1 6.02 66.71 -22.25
N VAL A 2 6.19 65.41 -22.53
CA VAL A 2 7.10 64.78 -23.51
C VAL A 2 7.26 63.31 -23.10
N LEU A 3 6.93 62.44 -24.04
CA LEU A 3 6.87 60.97 -24.00
C LEU A 3 8.22 60.31 -23.69
N ARG A 4 8.19 59.13 -23.05
CA ARG A 4 9.02 57.93 -23.32
C ARG A 4 8.65 56.82 -22.32
N TRP A 5 8.63 55.53 -22.61
CA TRP A 5 8.61 54.70 -23.82
C TRP A 5 8.31 53.29 -23.26
N ILE A 6 7.44 52.52 -23.89
CA ILE A 6 7.26 51.09 -23.56
C ILE A 6 8.50 50.35 -24.07
N SER A 7 9.13 49.53 -23.24
CA SER A 7 9.95 48.40 -23.69
C SER A 7 10.12 47.36 -22.58
N SER A 8 9.35 46.30 -22.75
CA SER A 8 9.54 44.92 -22.32
C SER A 8 11.00 44.54 -21.98
N VAL A 9 11.24 44.03 -20.76
CA VAL A 9 12.39 43.16 -20.45
C VAL A 9 11.95 42.02 -19.53
N ARG A 10 11.73 40.88 -20.19
CA ARG A 10 12.04 39.48 -19.84
C ARG A 10 11.96 39.08 -18.36
N ILE A 11 10.88 38.36 -18.05
CA ILE A 11 10.81 37.36 -16.98
C ILE A 11 11.98 36.40 -17.17
N VAL A 12 13.00 36.52 -16.31
CA VAL A 12 14.10 35.56 -16.25
C VAL A 12 13.52 34.29 -15.62
N GLY A 13 13.35 33.28 -16.45
CA GLY A 13 13.03 31.93 -16.00
C GLY A 13 14.14 31.40 -15.12
N GLN A 14 13.80 31.11 -13.87
CA GLN A 14 14.48 30.08 -13.10
C GLN A 14 13.52 28.90 -13.01
N CYS A 15 13.63 28.00 -14.00
CA CYS A 15 13.20 26.63 -13.82
C CYS A 15 14.13 26.00 -12.78
N GLY A 16 13.77 26.13 -11.51
CA GLY A 16 14.37 25.33 -10.45
C GLY A 16 14.06 23.86 -10.75
N LEU A 17 15.04 23.14 -11.30
CA LEU A 17 15.06 21.69 -11.28
C LEU A 17 15.07 21.25 -9.81
N VAL A 18 13.90 20.94 -9.27
CA VAL A 18 13.80 20.15 -8.05
C VAL A 18 14.16 18.73 -8.46
N PHE A 19 15.40 18.35 -8.17
CA PHE A 19 15.90 16.98 -8.31
C PHE A 19 15.07 16.06 -7.41
N LEU A 20 14.08 15.39 -7.98
CA LEU A 20 13.39 14.27 -7.35
C LEU A 20 14.31 13.05 -7.35
N PHE A 21 15.18 12.97 -6.33
CA PHE A 21 15.90 11.75 -5.97
C PHE A 21 14.91 10.73 -5.39
N SER A 22 14.20 10.01 -6.26
CA SER A 22 13.50 8.79 -5.87
C SER A 22 14.53 7.69 -5.60
N LYS A 23 14.84 7.48 -4.32
CA LYS A 23 15.59 6.31 -3.84
C LYS A 23 14.91 5.03 -4.34
N LYS A 24 15.49 4.39 -5.35
CA LYS A 24 15.16 3.02 -5.74
C LYS A 24 15.65 2.11 -4.61
N LYS A 25 14.72 1.68 -3.75
CA LYS A 25 14.98 0.70 -2.70
C LYS A 25 15.01 -0.67 -3.36
N GLU A 26 16.20 -1.26 -3.50
CA GLU A 26 16.35 -2.69 -3.76
C GLU A 26 15.77 -3.44 -2.56
N VAL A 27 14.73 -4.24 -2.82
CA VAL A 27 14.17 -5.18 -1.87
C VAL A 27 14.91 -6.49 -2.11
N SER A 28 15.83 -6.82 -1.19
CA SER A 28 16.45 -8.13 -1.12
C SER A 28 15.41 -9.15 -0.64
N ASP A 29 15.11 -10.10 -1.50
CA ASP A 29 14.38 -11.34 -1.20
C ASP A 29 14.98 -12.03 0.03
N THR A 30 14.12 -12.45 0.97
CA THR A 30 14.16 -13.75 1.67
C THR A 30 13.08 -13.73 2.76
N ILE A 31 11.86 -14.13 2.44
CA ILE A 31 10.92 -14.75 3.41
C ILE A 31 10.21 -15.90 2.69
N LYS A 32 10.19 -17.06 3.35
CA LYS A 32 9.87 -18.40 2.86
C LYS A 32 8.43 -18.55 2.35
N PRO A 33 8.17 -19.49 1.42
CA PRO A 33 6.89 -19.62 0.75
C PRO A 33 5.91 -20.41 1.63
N THR A 34 4.87 -19.72 2.11
CA THR A 34 3.68 -20.39 2.62
C THR A 34 2.50 -19.85 1.83
N GLU A 35 2.00 -20.75 0.98
CA GLU A 35 0.72 -20.72 0.29
C GLU A 35 0.61 -19.75 -0.89
N VAL A 36 0.33 -20.36 -2.04
CA VAL A 36 0.23 -19.77 -3.38
C VAL A 36 -1.04 -18.92 -3.45
N ALA A 37 -1.06 -17.77 -2.78
CA ALA A 37 -2.00 -16.70 -3.05
C ALA A 37 -1.32 -15.75 -4.03
N ASP A 38 -1.91 -15.60 -5.22
CA ASP A 38 -1.45 -14.78 -6.35
C ASP A 38 -0.44 -13.70 -5.96
N SER A 39 0.85 -14.00 -6.13
CA SER A 39 1.96 -13.06 -5.88
C SER A 39 1.83 -11.77 -6.70
N SER A 40 0.95 -11.79 -7.71
CA SER A 40 0.61 -10.63 -8.51
C SER A 40 -0.13 -9.53 -7.74
N MET A 41 -0.86 -9.81 -6.66
CA MET A 41 -1.72 -8.81 -6.00
C MET A 41 -1.07 -8.08 -4.81
N ALA A 42 0.07 -8.55 -4.31
CA ALA A 42 0.80 -7.87 -3.24
C ALA A 42 1.62 -6.69 -3.77
N CYS A 43 1.96 -5.75 -2.88
CA CYS A 43 2.84 -4.61 -3.18
C CYS A 43 2.37 -3.68 -4.32
N LYS A 44 1.06 -3.65 -4.63
CA LYS A 44 0.45 -2.71 -5.57
C LYS A 44 -0.21 -1.53 -4.86
N PHE A 45 -0.28 -0.39 -5.55
CA PHE A 45 -1.07 0.74 -5.08
C PHE A 45 -2.56 0.45 -5.26
N VAL A 46 -3.33 0.77 -4.22
CA VAL A 46 -4.78 0.62 -4.22
C VAL A 46 -5.45 2.00 -4.33
N LEU A 47 -6.29 2.16 -5.34
CA LEU A 47 -7.01 3.38 -5.66
C LEU A 47 -8.50 3.19 -5.39
N ASP A 48 -9.19 4.27 -5.04
CA ASP A 48 -10.65 4.29 -5.02
C ASP A 48 -11.23 4.45 -6.43
N SER A 49 -12.56 4.42 -6.54
CA SER A 49 -13.27 4.63 -7.80
C SER A 49 -13.08 6.04 -8.40
N ALA A 50 -12.60 7.01 -7.61
CA ALA A 50 -12.26 8.36 -8.06
C ALA A 50 -10.77 8.52 -8.41
N GLY A 51 -9.97 7.45 -8.31
CA GLY A 51 -8.53 7.47 -8.57
C GLY A 51 -7.67 7.98 -7.41
N LYS A 52 -8.25 8.26 -6.24
CA LYS A 52 -7.51 8.65 -5.03
C LYS A 52 -6.80 7.42 -4.44
N LYS A 53 -5.52 7.57 -4.10
CA LYS A 53 -4.76 6.52 -3.40
C LYS A 53 -5.35 6.28 -2.00
N ILE A 54 -5.78 5.03 -1.77
CA ILE A 54 -6.22 4.54 -0.46
C ILE A 54 -5.01 4.02 0.32
N GLY A 55 -4.09 3.30 -0.34
CA GLY A 55 -2.94 2.69 0.32
C GLY A 55 -2.17 1.72 -0.56
N GLU A 56 -1.56 0.73 0.08
CA GLU A 56 -0.75 -0.32 -0.56
C GLU A 56 -1.25 -1.70 -0.13
N SER A 57 -1.41 -2.62 -1.06
CA SER A 57 -1.78 -4.01 -0.76
C SER A 57 -0.64 -4.73 -0.07
N VAL A 58 -0.91 -5.36 1.07
CA VAL A 58 0.11 -6.08 1.84
C VAL A 58 -0.10 -7.59 1.86
N SER A 59 -1.35 -8.05 1.76
CA SER A 59 -1.67 -9.48 1.78
C SER A 59 -3.08 -9.71 1.23
N VAL A 60 -3.38 -10.96 0.90
CA VAL A 60 -4.72 -11.44 0.60
C VAL A 60 -5.00 -12.60 1.55
N ALA A 61 -6.08 -12.52 2.32
CA ALA A 61 -6.46 -13.56 3.26
C ALA A 61 -7.98 -13.78 3.23
N ALA A 62 -8.41 -15.03 3.08
CA ALA A 62 -9.84 -15.42 3.05
C ALA A 62 -10.71 -14.52 2.14
N ASP A 63 -10.28 -14.32 0.89
CA ASP A 63 -10.93 -13.46 -0.11
C ASP A 63 -11.03 -11.97 0.26
N VAL A 64 -10.20 -11.51 1.20
CA VAL A 64 -10.08 -10.12 1.60
C VAL A 64 -8.68 -9.60 1.24
N LEU A 65 -8.64 -8.55 0.43
CA LEU A 65 -7.44 -7.76 0.18
C LEU A 65 -7.15 -6.90 1.42
N ILE A 66 -5.94 -7.05 1.95
CA ILE A 66 -5.45 -6.25 3.06
C ILE A 66 -4.64 -5.08 2.50
N ILE A 67 -5.04 -3.88 2.89
CA ILE A 67 -4.47 -2.61 2.45
C ILE A 67 -3.90 -1.90 3.66
N LYS A 68 -2.62 -1.51 3.59
CA LYS A 68 -1.99 -0.63 4.57
C LYS A 68 -2.18 0.82 4.15
N SER A 69 -2.78 1.62 5.03
CA SER A 69 -2.97 3.06 4.87
C SER A 69 -2.34 3.78 6.06
N GLY A 70 -1.08 4.21 5.92
CA GLY A 70 -0.32 4.81 7.01
C GLY A 70 -0.10 3.79 8.15
N SER A 71 -0.67 4.06 9.32
CA SER A 71 -0.64 3.18 10.50
C SER A 71 -1.84 2.22 10.58
N LEU A 72 -2.81 2.34 9.69
CA LEU A 72 -4.06 1.56 9.70
C LEU A 72 -4.00 0.42 8.69
N PHE A 73 -4.75 -0.63 8.99
CA PHE A 73 -5.00 -1.75 8.08
C PHE A 73 -6.48 -1.77 7.71
N LEU A 74 -6.76 -1.90 6.42
CA LEU A 74 -8.11 -1.94 5.86
C LEU A 74 -8.28 -3.27 5.11
N GLY A 75 -9.40 -3.95 5.31
CA GLY A 75 -9.79 -5.16 4.60
C GLY A 75 -10.87 -4.87 3.56
N VAL A 76 -10.64 -5.26 2.31
CA VAL A 76 -11.61 -5.11 1.21
C VAL A 76 -11.89 -6.45 0.56
N PRO A 77 -13.14 -6.91 0.49
CA PRO A 77 -13.48 -8.14 -0.23
C PRO A 77 -13.04 -8.09 -1.70
N LEU A 78 -12.39 -9.13 -2.21
CA LEU A 78 -11.87 -9.18 -3.58
C LEU A 78 -12.95 -8.96 -4.65
N LYS A 79 -14.21 -9.31 -4.36
CA LYS A 79 -15.36 -9.02 -5.24
C LYS A 79 -15.53 -7.53 -5.59
N HIS A 80 -14.98 -6.64 -4.78
CA HIS A 80 -15.01 -5.19 -5.00
C HIS A 80 -13.67 -4.67 -5.54
N VAL A 81 -12.70 -5.53 -5.80
CA VAL A 81 -11.38 -5.15 -6.29
C VAL A 81 -11.25 -5.53 -7.76
N GLN A 82 -10.92 -4.56 -8.60
CA GLN A 82 -10.47 -4.83 -9.96
C GLN A 82 -8.95 -4.72 -10.00
N ALA A 83 -8.29 -5.78 -10.48
CA ALA A 83 -6.87 -5.74 -10.75
C ALA A 83 -6.59 -5.11 -12.12
N ASP A 84 -5.63 -4.19 -12.15
CA ASP A 84 -5.01 -3.65 -13.36
C ASP A 84 -3.51 -4.02 -13.37
N GLU A 85 -2.82 -3.74 -14.48
CA GLU A 85 -1.42 -4.14 -14.67
C GLU A 85 -0.50 -3.65 -13.54
N LYS A 86 -0.73 -2.44 -13.03
CA LYS A 86 0.15 -1.80 -12.03
C LYS A 86 -0.57 -1.40 -10.73
N THR A 87 -1.90 -1.38 -10.72
CA THR A 87 -2.70 -0.87 -9.61
C THR A 87 -3.88 -1.80 -9.33
N LEU A 88 -4.48 -1.63 -8.16
CA LEU A 88 -5.74 -2.24 -7.78
C LEU A 88 -6.77 -1.14 -7.59
N VAL A 89 -7.98 -1.31 -8.13
CA VAL A 89 -9.06 -0.32 -8.02
C VAL A 89 -10.20 -0.90 -7.20
N VAL A 90 -10.57 -0.22 -6.12
CA VAL A 90 -11.74 -0.58 -5.31
C VAL A 90 -12.98 0.06 -5.93
N LYS A 91 -13.89 -0.80 -6.40
CA LYS A 91 -15.17 -0.44 -6.99
C LYS A 91 -16.29 -0.45 -5.97
N GLY A 92 -17.28 0.40 -6.19
CA GLY A 92 -18.49 0.48 -5.39
C GLY A 92 -18.34 1.36 -4.16
N ILE A 93 -19.31 1.26 -3.25
CA ILE A 93 -19.36 2.09 -2.05
C ILE A 93 -18.33 1.56 -1.04
N PHE A 94 -17.34 2.39 -0.73
CA PHE A 94 -16.31 2.07 0.23
C PHE A 94 -16.76 2.45 1.65
N ASP A 95 -17.20 1.46 2.41
CA ASP A 95 -17.50 1.61 3.84
C ASP A 95 -16.19 1.53 4.65
N PHE A 96 -15.64 2.69 5.00
CA PHE A 96 -14.38 2.79 5.73
C PHE A 96 -14.42 2.06 7.08
N THR A 97 -15.54 2.15 7.81
CA THR A 97 -15.66 1.57 9.15
C THR A 97 -15.55 0.04 9.09
N LYS A 98 -16.31 -0.60 8.19
CA LYS A 98 -16.23 -2.06 8.00
C LYS A 98 -14.87 -2.49 7.46
N ALA A 99 -14.29 -1.71 6.54
CA ALA A 99 -12.97 -2.01 6.03
C ALA A 99 -11.92 -1.97 7.15
N TYR A 100 -11.99 -0.99 8.03
CA TYR A 100 -11.12 -0.88 9.19
C TYR A 100 -11.30 -2.06 10.17
N GLU A 101 -12.53 -2.43 10.50
CA GLU A 101 -12.81 -3.58 11.37
C GLU A 101 -12.22 -4.89 10.83
N LEU A 102 -12.37 -5.15 9.52
CA LEU A 102 -11.80 -6.32 8.86
C LEU A 102 -10.27 -6.30 8.88
N GLY A 103 -9.68 -5.15 8.54
CA GLY A 103 -8.22 -5.00 8.51
C GLY A 103 -7.60 -5.13 9.90
N GLU A 104 -8.21 -4.55 10.93
CA GLU A 104 -7.73 -4.67 12.31
C GLU A 104 -7.88 -6.08 12.87
N LYS A 105 -8.95 -6.79 12.50
CA LYS A 105 -9.11 -8.20 12.86
C LYS A 105 -7.97 -9.03 12.28
N TRP A 106 -7.73 -8.90 10.98
CA TRP A 106 -6.61 -9.56 10.30
C TRP A 106 -5.27 -9.23 10.95
N ARG A 107 -5.03 -7.96 11.30
CA ARG A 107 -3.78 -7.52 11.93
C ARG A 107 -3.56 -8.24 13.28
N LYS A 108 -4.58 -8.27 14.13
CA LYS A 108 -4.50 -8.92 15.45
C LYS A 108 -4.26 -10.43 15.33
N ASP A 109 -4.98 -11.08 14.41
CA ASP A 109 -4.84 -12.52 14.19
C ASP A 109 -3.43 -12.85 13.65
N SER A 110 -2.94 -12.09 12.67
CA SER A 110 -1.58 -12.25 12.11
C SER A 110 -0.48 -12.11 13.17
N TYR A 111 -0.60 -11.14 14.09
CA TYR A 111 0.36 -10.99 15.19
C TYR A 111 0.30 -12.14 16.20
N ARG A 112 -0.90 -12.70 16.45
CA ARG A 112 -1.06 -13.84 17.36
C ARG A 112 -0.35 -15.08 16.81
N GLU A 113 -0.45 -15.33 15.51
CA GLU A 113 0.18 -16.47 14.84
C GLU A 113 1.71 -16.38 14.86
N LEU A 114 2.26 -15.20 14.61
CA LEU A 114 3.70 -14.94 14.70
C LEU A 114 4.25 -15.24 16.11
N ASN A 115 3.57 -14.76 17.15
CA ASN A 115 4.00 -14.97 18.53
C ASN A 115 3.90 -16.43 18.99
N GLN A 116 3.02 -17.24 18.37
CA GLN A 116 2.91 -18.67 18.70
C GLN A 116 4.05 -19.49 18.13
N HIS A 117 4.58 -19.12 16.96
CA HIS A 117 5.72 -19.79 16.33
C HIS A 117 7.07 -19.54 17.02
N GLU A 118 7.18 -18.50 17.86
CA GLU A 118 8.41 -18.19 18.59
C GLU A 118 8.58 -18.98 19.90
N ARG A 119 7.60 -19.79 20.32
CA ARG A 119 7.80 -20.71 21.45
C ARG A 119 8.43 -22.00 20.95
N PRO A 120 9.72 -22.28 21.22
CA PRO A 120 10.30 -23.57 20.89
C PRO A 120 9.52 -24.63 21.66
N GLU A 121 9.01 -25.63 20.95
CA GLU A 121 8.58 -26.88 21.58
C GLU A 121 9.80 -27.44 22.33
N GLU A 122 9.86 -27.20 23.63
CA GLU A 122 10.80 -27.84 24.52
C GLU A 122 10.47 -29.32 24.51
N LYS A 123 11.09 -30.04 23.56
CA LYS A 123 11.02 -31.49 23.46
C LYS A 123 11.49 -32.04 24.79
N SER A 124 10.51 -32.46 25.57
CA SER A 124 10.62 -33.35 26.72
C SER A 124 11.65 -34.43 26.40
N LYS A 125 12.90 -34.19 26.82
CA LYS A 125 13.89 -35.26 26.95
C LYS A 125 13.51 -35.98 28.22
N ARG A 126 12.67 -37.00 28.07
CA ARG A 126 12.59 -38.14 28.98
C ARG A 126 14.02 -38.57 29.32
N PHE A 127 14.36 -38.50 30.60
CA PHE A 127 15.34 -39.36 31.25
C PHE A 127 14.78 -39.70 32.63
#